data_AF-A0AAD8UQN4-F1
#
_entry.id   AF-A0AAD8UQN4-F1
#
_cell.length_a   1.000
_cell.length_b   1.000
_cell.length_c   1.000
_cell.angle_alpha   90.00
_cell.angle_beta   90.00
_cell.angle_gamma   90.00
#
_symmetry.space_group_name_H-M   'P 1'
#
loop_
_entity.id
_entity.type
_entity.pdbx_description
1 polymer ?
#
loop_
_entity_poly.entity_id
_entity_poly.type
_entity_poly.pdbx_seq_one_letter_code
_entity_poly.pdbx_strand_id
1 'polypeptide(L)' 'MPLAGCHKVQKKAKRIGLLFSTARTTPSVEPRRYEDISDVETAHYIFTDGCGLIFPHLSQELARRIRIVSRTVRYTPSVF' A
#
# COMPACT_ATOMS: atom_id res chain seq x y z
N MET A 1 0.35 32.91 19.28
CA MET A 1 -0.55 32.10 18.43
C MET A 1 0.31 31.18 17.57
N PRO A 2 0.23 29.84 17.69
CA PRO A 2 1.09 28.97 16.91
C PRO A 2 0.64 28.94 15.44
N LEU A 3 1.62 28.97 14.54
CA LEU A 3 1.49 29.00 13.09
C LEU A 3 0.88 27.69 12.55
N ALA A 4 -0.45 27.60 12.49
CA ALA A 4 -1.19 26.42 12.01
C ALA A 4 -0.88 26.01 10.55
N GLY A 5 -0.21 26.88 9.76
CA GLY A 5 0.22 26.58 8.40
C GLY A 5 1.44 25.65 8.30
N CYS A 6 2.37 25.71 9.27
CA CYS A 6 3.64 24.99 9.21
C CYS A 6 3.44 23.46 9.22
N HIS A 7 2.50 22.97 10.04
CA HIS A 7 2.20 21.54 10.14
C HIS A 7 1.66 20.92 8.85
N LYS A 8 0.90 21.66 8.03
CA LYS A 8 0.37 21.15 6.76
C LYS A 8 1.48 21.03 5.71
N VAL A 9 2.41 21.98 5.69
CA VAL A 9 3.58 21.94 4.79
C VAL A 9 4.48 20.76 5.16
N GLN A 10 4.79 20.58 6.44
CA GLN A 10 5.60 19.46 6.93
C GLN A 10 4.94 18.09 6.64
N LYS A 11 3.62 17.96 6.85
CA LYS A 11 2.86 16.74 6.53
C LYS A 11 2.84 16.41 5.03
N LYS A 12 2.92 17.42 4.15
CA LYS A 12 3.06 17.19 2.71
C LYS A 12 4.51 16.84 2.34
N ALA A 13 5.48 17.57 2.89
CA ALA A 13 6.91 17.34 2.64
C ALA A 13 7.34 15.91 3.00
N LYS A 14 6.86 15.36 4.12
CA LYS A 14 7.18 13.97 4.50
C LYS A 14 6.77 12.93 3.44
N ARG A 15 5.76 13.20 2.61
CA ARG A 15 5.30 12.26 1.57
C ARG A 15 6.30 12.13 0.42
N ILE A 16 7.16 13.11 0.21
CA ILE A 16 8.25 13.05 -0.79
C ILE A 16 9.18 11.86 -0.48
N GLY A 17 9.35 11.50 0.80
CA GLY A 17 10.13 10.33 1.22
C GLY A 17 9.69 9.02 0.57
N LEU A 18 8.41 8.88 0.19
CA LEU A 18 7.89 7.67 -0.47
C LEU A 18 8.52 7.46 -1.85
N LEU A 19 8.90 8.53 -2.56
CA LEU A 19 9.55 8.46 -3.87
C LEU A 19 10.98 7.88 -3.80
N PHE A 20 11.60 7.93 -2.63
CA PHE A 20 12.94 7.38 -2.39
C PHE A 20 12.91 5.96 -1.82
N SER A 21 11.71 5.36 -1.66
CA SER A 21 11.59 3.97 -1.23
C SER A 21 12.08 3.01 -2.32
N THR A 22 12.77 1.95 -1.92
CA THR A 22 13.20 0.89 -2.83
C THR A 22 12.07 -0.13 -2.99
N ALA A 23 11.34 -0.04 -4.10
CA ALA A 23 10.29 -0.99 -4.45
C ALA A 23 10.55 -1.61 -5.83
N ARG A 24 10.11 -2.86 -6.02
CA ARG A 24 10.12 -3.47 -7.36
C ARG A 24 8.92 -2.94 -8.14
N THR A 25 9.15 -2.44 -9.34
CA THR A 25 8.09 -1.90 -10.19
C THR A 25 7.05 -2.97 -10.50
N THR A 26 5.81 -2.70 -10.10
CA THR A 26 4.63 -3.53 -10.40
C THR A 26 3.92 -2.99 -11.64
N PRO A 27 3.09 -3.81 -12.33
CA PRO A 27 2.27 -3.33 -13.43
C PRO A 27 1.38 -2.16 -13.01
N SER A 28 1.17 -1.23 -13.95
CA SER A 28 0.10 -0.24 -13.82
C SER A 28 -1.25 -0.96 -13.74
N VAL A 29 -2.09 -0.52 -12.79
CA VAL A 29 -3.45 -1.02 -12.61
C VAL A 29 -4.40 -0.02 -13.27
N GLU A 30 -5.24 -0.51 -14.18
CA GLU A 30 -6.25 0.34 -14.82
C GLU A 30 -7.19 0.95 -13.76
N PRO A 31 -7.59 2.24 -13.86
CA PRO A 31 -8.46 2.89 -12.88
C PRO A 31 -9.79 2.17 -12.60
N ARG A 32 -10.26 1.32 -13.52
CA ARG A 32 -11.47 0.50 -13.35
C ARG A 32 -11.26 -0.76 -12.51
N ARG A 33 -10.02 -1.06 -12.12
CA ARG A 33 -9.62 -2.29 -11.42
C ARG A 33 -9.23 -2.07 -9.96
N TYR A 34 -9.39 -0.85 -9.45
CA TYR A 34 -9.31 -0.56 -8.03
C TYR A 34 -10.48 0.33 -7.61
N GLU A 35 -10.80 0.29 -6.34
CA GLU A 35 -11.78 1.17 -5.71
C GLU A 35 -11.20 1.67 -4.40
N ASP A 36 -11.60 2.88 -4.01
CA ASP A 36 -11.31 3.40 -2.68
C ASP A 36 -12.40 2.91 -1.73
N ILE A 37 -12.01 2.11 -0.74
CA ILE A 37 -12.91 1.62 0.31
C ILE A 37 -12.79 2.47 1.57
N SER A 38 -13.88 2.62 2.30
CA SER A 38 -13.85 3.27 3.61
C SER A 38 -13.15 2.41 4.65
N ASP A 39 -12.52 3.06 5.62
CA ASP A 39 -11.91 2.37 6.75
C ASP A 39 -12.95 1.60 7.58
N VAL A 40 -12.53 0.47 8.15
CA VAL A 40 -13.33 -0.25 9.13
C VAL A 40 -13.06 0.38 10.50
N GLU A 41 -14.11 0.96 11.09
CA GLU A 41 -14.02 1.69 12.35
C GLU A 41 -15.01 1.14 13.39
N THR A 42 -14.60 1.09 14.66
CA THR A 42 -15.51 0.81 15.79
C THR A 42 -14.97 1.48 17.04
N ALA A 43 -15.85 2.09 17.84
CA ALA A 43 -15.50 2.71 19.13
C ALA A 43 -14.28 3.65 19.06
N HIS A 44 -14.23 4.50 18.03
CA HIS A 44 -13.14 5.46 17.78
C HIS A 44 -11.77 4.84 17.46
N TYR A 45 -11.75 3.58 17.04
CA TYR A 45 -10.55 2.89 16.58
C TYR A 45 -10.66 2.52 15.09
N ILE A 46 -9.59 2.78 14.34
CA ILE A 46 -9.46 2.47 12.91
C ILE A 46 -8.72 1.13 12.78
N PHE A 47 -9.40 0.09 12.31
CA PHE A 47 -8.84 -1.26 12.19
C PHE A 47 -8.03 -1.47 10.92
N THR A 48 -8.22 -0.61 9.92
CA THR A 48 -7.61 -0.73 8.58
C THR A 48 -6.56 0.32 8.29
N ASP A 49 -6.06 1.05 9.31
CA ASP A 49 -5.05 2.09 9.12
C ASP A 49 -3.80 1.53 8.43
N GLY A 50 -3.55 1.98 7.20
CA GLY A 50 -2.43 1.55 6.37
C GLY A 50 -2.57 0.18 5.72
N CYS A 51 -3.76 -0.44 5.75
CA CYS A 51 -4.03 -1.75 5.15
C CYS A 51 -4.97 -1.64 3.93
N GLY A 52 -4.90 -2.63 3.04
CA GLY A 52 -5.78 -2.71 1.87
C GLY A 52 -5.95 -4.14 1.38
N LEU A 53 -6.96 -4.37 0.56
CA LEU A 53 -7.26 -5.68 -0.02
C LEU A 53 -6.73 -5.76 -1.45
N ILE A 54 -6.28 -6.96 -1.83
CA ILE A 54 -5.88 -7.27 -3.21
C ILE A 54 -6.59 -8.54 -3.66
N PHE A 55 -6.99 -8.59 -4.93
CA PHE A 55 -7.60 -9.79 -5.49
C PHE A 55 -6.57 -10.94 -5.56
N PRO A 56 -6.96 -12.20 -5.27
CA PRO A 56 -6.06 -13.36 -5.32
C PRO A 56 -5.36 -13.55 -6.67
N HIS A 57 -6.01 -13.18 -7.77
CA HIS A 57 -5.38 -13.26 -9.09
C HIS A 57 -4.20 -12.27 -9.24
N LEU A 58 -4.37 -11.05 -8.73
CA LEU A 58 -3.33 -10.03 -8.75
C LEU A 58 -2.15 -10.43 -7.85
N SER A 59 -2.41 -11.00 -6.68
CA SER A 59 -1.32 -11.48 -5.79
C SER A 59 -0.48 -12.58 -6.45
N GLN A 60 -1.11 -13.55 -7.11
CA GLN A 60 -0.42 -14.60 -7.86
C GLN A 60 0.39 -14.04 -9.04
N GLU A 61 -0.15 -13.05 -9.75
CA GLU A 61 0.55 -12.37 -10.82
C GLU A 61 1.79 -11.62 -10.31
N LEU A 62 1.64 -10.85 -9.23
CA LEU A 62 2.73 -10.15 -8.57
C LEU A 62 3.81 -11.14 -8.13
N ALA A 63 3.45 -12.17 -7.36
CA ALA A 63 4.39 -13.18 -6.86
C ALA A 63 5.23 -13.82 -7.98
N ARG A 64 4.64 -14.10 -9.14
CA ARG A 64 5.35 -14.60 -10.33
C ARG A 64 6.30 -13.56 -10.93
N ARG A 65 5.85 -12.32 -11.10
CA ARG A 65 6.65 -11.24 -11.70
C ARG A 65 7.86 -10.86 -10.84
N ILE A 66 7.64 -10.69 -9.54
CA ILE A 66 8.72 -10.40 -8.58
C ILE A 66 9.48 -11.65 -8.14
N ARG A 67 9.13 -12.84 -8.65
CA ARG A 67 9.81 -14.11 -8.37
C ARG A 67 9.96 -14.37 -6.86
N ILE A 68 8.87 -14.26 -6.11
CA ILE A 68 8.88 -14.59 -4.69
C ILE A 68 9.14 -16.10 -4.54
N VAL A 69 10.15 -16.43 -3.75
CA VAL A 69 10.52 -17.79 -3.39
C VAL A 69 10.62 -17.85 -1.87
N SER A 70 10.00 -18.86 -1.27
CA SER A 70 10.11 -19.19 0.15
C SER A 70 10.55 -20.63 0.28
N ARG A 71 11.63 -20.88 1.04
CA ARG A 71 12.21 -22.24 1.22
C ARG A 71 12.40 -22.99 -0.10
N THR A 72 12.92 -22.29 -1.13
CA THR A 72 13.18 -22.84 -2.47
C THR A 72 11.92 -23.18 -3.29
N VAL A 73 10.73 -22.85 -2.80
CA VAL A 73 9.46 -23.06 -3.49
C VAL A 73 8.85 -21.72 -3.91
N ARG A 74 8.27 -21.67 -5.12
CA ARG A 74 7.50 -20.49 -5.57
C ARG A 74 6.31 -20.30 -4.64
N TYR A 75 6.14 -19.07 -4.15
CA TYR A 75 5.17 -18.78 -3.10
C TYR A 75 4.38 -17.51 -3.45
N THR A 76 3.07 -17.56 -3.27
CA THR A 76 2.21 -16.37 -3.33
C THR A 76 1.91 -15.96 -1.89
N PRO A 77 2.39 -14.81 -1.42
CA PRO A 77 2.15 -14.38 -0.06
C PRO A 77 0.72 -13.88 0.14
N SER A 78 0.24 -14.03 1.37
CA SER A 78 -1.06 -13.47 1.80
C SER A 78 -0.99 -11.96 2.06
N VAL A 79 0.21 -11.41 2.26
CA VAL A 79 0.49 -9.98 2.52
C VAL A 79 1.80 -9.59 1.82
N PHE A 80 1.84 -8.41 1.21
CA PHE A 80 3.01 -7.89 0.46
C PHE A 80 3.65 -6.71 1.18
#